data_AF-A0A8S3IY77-F1
#
_entry.id   AF-A0A8S3IY77-F1
#
_cell.length_a   1.000
_cell.length_b   1.000
_cell.length_c   1.000
_cell.angle_alpha   90.00
_cell.angle_beta   90.00
_cell.angle_gamma   90.00
#
_symmetry.space_group_name_H-M   'P 1'
#
loop_
_entity.id
_entity.type
_entity.pdbx_description
1 polymer ?
#
loop_
_entity_poly.entity_id
_entity_poly.type
_entity_poly.pdbx_seq_one_letter_code
_entity_poly.pdbx_strand_id
1 'polypeptide(L)'
;MFYLQQNTTSEKSQKEASPRLKSIEQRNIERGQTQLPILAAKDEFCRRLKAERLLVVRAATGSGKSTQLPQYAAEYFGGLVVCTQPRVVAAVSLARRVANEYDGISVGKSVGYRVGRTSIGKNQSQVPGTDIIFMTDSALIHESQEDRQLSNIKVLIIDEAHERSLNTDIVIGLSKILLSVRKTDFYVVIASATIDPSKFLDYFKRSPDQVLDVPGRVYDISVDSLPKPDDLTEGEHAVSALLQSYDKYQGHSLVFLPGQREI
;
A
#
# COMPACT_ATOMS: atom_id res chain seq x y z
N MET A 1 29.65 -56.94 -31.53
CA MET A 1 28.25 -57.24 -31.15
C MET A 1 28.14 -57.01 -29.65
N PHE A 2 27.93 -55.76 -29.23
CA PHE A 2 27.63 -55.36 -27.86
C PHE A 2 26.75 -54.12 -27.95
N TYR A 3 25.47 -54.32 -27.68
CA TYR A 3 24.46 -53.28 -27.56
C TYR A 3 24.69 -52.54 -26.23
N LEU A 4 25.00 -51.23 -26.30
CA LEU A 4 24.83 -50.32 -25.17
C LEU A 4 23.45 -49.67 -25.33
N GLN A 5 22.50 -50.12 -24.50
CA GLN A 5 21.19 -49.50 -24.35
C GLN A 5 21.37 -48.06 -23.86
N GLN A 6 20.97 -47.10 -24.69
CA GLN A 6 20.66 -45.76 -24.22
C GLN A 6 19.38 -45.83 -23.39
N ASN A 7 19.51 -45.63 -22.08
CA ASN A 7 18.38 -45.33 -21.21
C ASN A 7 17.82 -43.98 -21.62
N THR A 8 16.76 -44.00 -22.42
CA THR A 8 15.86 -42.87 -22.63
C THR A 8 15.04 -42.66 -21.37
N THR A 9 15.63 -42.00 -20.37
CA THR A 9 14.85 -41.41 -19.28
C THR A 9 14.11 -40.22 -19.87
N SER A 10 12.87 -40.46 -20.29
CA SER A 10 11.90 -39.42 -20.62
C SER A 10 11.77 -38.49 -19.42
N GLU A 11 12.44 -37.32 -19.48
CA GLU A 11 12.18 -36.20 -18.61
C GLU A 11 10.74 -35.75 -18.84
N LYS A 12 9.82 -36.30 -18.04
CA LYS A 12 8.50 -35.72 -17.84
C LYS A 12 8.74 -34.32 -17.28
N SER A 13 8.69 -33.33 -18.16
CA SER A 13 8.51 -31.93 -17.82
C SER A 13 7.27 -31.85 -16.92
N GLN A 14 7.48 -31.81 -15.61
CA GLN A 14 6.46 -31.39 -14.67
C GLN A 14 6.18 -29.93 -15.00
N LYS A 15 5.13 -29.69 -15.81
CA LYS A 15 4.48 -28.38 -15.85
C LYS A 15 4.05 -28.10 -14.42
N GLU A 16 4.84 -27.33 -13.69
CA GLU A 16 4.40 -26.69 -12.45
C GLU A 16 3.08 -25.98 -12.79
N ALA A 17 1.98 -26.49 -12.24
CA ALA A 17 0.69 -25.85 -12.39
C ALA A 17 0.85 -24.41 -11.90
N SER A 18 0.63 -23.44 -12.78
CA SER A 18 0.64 -22.04 -12.37
C SER A 18 -0.32 -21.89 -11.17
N PRO A 19 0.12 -21.25 -10.07
CA PRO A 19 -0.72 -21.12 -8.89
C PRO A 19 -2.03 -20.45 -9.32
N ARG A 20 -3.17 -21.10 -9.05
CA ARG A 20 -4.48 -20.53 -9.33
C ARG A 20 -4.63 -19.24 -8.52
N LEU A 21 -4.87 -18.13 -9.23
CA LEU A 21 -5.20 -16.85 -8.60
C LEU A 21 -6.45 -17.02 -7.74
N LYS A 22 -6.50 -16.34 -6.58
CA LYS A 22 -7.69 -16.34 -5.74
C LYS A 22 -8.88 -15.77 -6.50
N SER A 23 -10.03 -16.41 -6.37
CA SER A 23 -11.29 -15.84 -6.88
C SER A 23 -11.70 -14.62 -6.04
N ILE A 24 -12.55 -13.75 -6.61
CA ILE A 24 -13.15 -12.62 -5.88
C ILE A 24 -13.88 -13.11 -4.62
N GLU A 25 -14.57 -14.25 -4.71
CA GLU A 25 -15.28 -14.87 -3.59
C GLU A 25 -14.31 -15.26 -2.46
N GLN A 26 -13.19 -15.92 -2.79
CA GLN A 26 -12.18 -16.29 -1.81
C GLN A 26 -11.57 -15.05 -1.13
N ARG A 27 -11.26 -13.99 -1.90
CA ARG A 27 -10.78 -12.73 -1.32
C ARG A 27 -11.79 -12.11 -0.36
N ASN A 28 -13.08 -12.13 -0.70
CA ASN A 28 -14.12 -11.56 0.15
C ASN A 28 -14.29 -12.34 1.46
N ILE A 29 -14.18 -13.67 1.43
CA ILE A 29 -14.19 -14.52 2.63
C ILE A 29 -13.01 -14.15 3.55
N GLU A 30 -11.81 -14.11 3.00
CA GLU A 30 -10.59 -13.79 3.76
C GLU A 30 -10.63 -12.36 4.32
N ARG A 31 -11.09 -11.38 3.53
CA ARG A 31 -11.30 -10.00 4.00
C ARG A 31 -12.26 -9.96 5.19
N GLY A 32 -13.39 -10.67 5.11
CA GLY A 32 -14.38 -10.73 6.19
C GLY A 32 -13.79 -11.20 7.52
N GLN A 33 -12.78 -12.06 7.51
CA GLN A 33 -12.09 -12.54 8.71
C GLN A 33 -11.21 -11.47 9.37
N THR A 34 -10.72 -10.49 8.61
CA THR A 34 -9.86 -9.42 9.15
C THR A 34 -10.62 -8.36 9.94
N GLN A 35 -11.93 -8.23 9.68
CA GLN A 35 -12.82 -7.23 10.29
C GLN A 35 -12.31 -5.77 10.19
N LEU A 36 -11.49 -5.44 9.18
CA LEU A 36 -10.93 -4.09 9.03
C LEU A 36 -12.03 -3.04 8.80
N PRO A 37 -11.97 -1.85 9.43
CA PRO A 37 -12.96 -0.79 9.25
C PRO A 37 -13.19 -0.38 7.78
N ILE A 38 -12.13 -0.37 6.97
CA ILE A 38 -12.20 0.01 5.54
C ILE A 38 -13.09 -0.94 4.71
N LEU A 39 -13.42 -2.14 5.20
CA LEU A 39 -14.24 -3.11 4.45
C LEU A 39 -15.65 -2.57 4.21
N ALA A 40 -16.24 -1.90 5.21
CA ALA A 40 -17.57 -1.32 5.10
C ALA A 40 -17.64 -0.16 4.07
N ALA A 41 -16.50 0.45 3.74
CA ALA A 41 -16.42 1.58 2.83
C ALA A 41 -16.19 1.19 1.37
N LYS A 42 -16.08 -0.11 1.03
CA LYS A 42 -15.70 -0.59 -0.31
C LYS A 42 -16.60 -0.04 -1.42
N ASP A 43 -17.91 -0.27 -1.30
CA ASP A 43 -18.86 0.09 -2.36
C ASP A 43 -18.96 1.60 -2.52
N GLU A 44 -18.96 2.31 -1.39
CA GLU A 44 -19.00 3.77 -1.37
C GLU A 44 -17.74 4.39 -1.98
N PHE A 45 -16.56 3.85 -1.65
CA PHE A 45 -15.28 4.25 -2.25
C PHE A 45 -15.31 4.11 -3.78
N CYS A 46 -15.70 2.94 -4.29
CA CYS A 46 -15.71 2.67 -5.73
C CYS A 46 -16.70 3.60 -6.46
N ARG A 47 -17.92 3.72 -5.93
CA ARG A 47 -18.99 4.56 -6.49
C ARG A 47 -18.57 6.02 -6.54
N ARG A 48 -18.04 6.55 -5.43
CA ARG A 48 -17.61 7.94 -5.33
C ARG A 48 -16.40 8.24 -6.19
N LEU A 49 -15.36 7.41 -6.15
CA LEU A 49 -14.18 7.61 -6.99
C LEU A 49 -14.56 7.62 -8.48
N LYS A 50 -15.49 6.75 -8.90
CA LYS A 50 -15.99 6.71 -10.27
C LYS A 50 -16.68 8.01 -10.68
N ALA A 51 -17.51 8.58 -9.80
CA ALA A 51 -18.26 9.81 -10.06
C ALA A 51 -17.38 11.06 -9.98
N GLU A 52 -16.50 11.13 -8.99
CA GLU A 52 -15.78 12.35 -8.60
C GLU A 52 -14.40 12.49 -9.28
N ARG A 53 -13.83 11.36 -9.73
CA ARG A 53 -12.47 11.18 -10.28
C ARG A 53 -11.31 11.50 -9.34
N LEU A 54 -11.53 12.35 -8.35
CA LEU A 54 -10.62 12.64 -7.25
C LEU A 54 -11.39 12.41 -5.95
N LEU A 55 -10.85 11.58 -5.07
CA LEU A 55 -11.43 11.32 -3.76
C LEU A 55 -10.36 11.49 -2.66
N VAL A 56 -10.66 12.27 -1.64
CA VAL A 56 -9.82 12.35 -0.44
C VAL A 56 -10.34 11.32 0.56
N VAL A 57 -9.49 10.39 1.01
CA VAL A 57 -9.85 9.35 1.98
C VAL A 57 -9.13 9.63 3.28
N ARG A 58 -9.90 9.94 4.33
CA ARG A 58 -9.39 10.08 5.69
C ARG A 58 -9.72 8.82 6.47
N ALA A 59 -8.68 8.07 6.83
CA ALA A 59 -8.84 6.79 7.51
C ALA A 59 -7.67 6.55 8.48
N ALA A 60 -7.99 6.27 9.74
CA ALA A 60 -6.99 6.09 10.80
C ALA A 60 -5.98 4.97 10.49
N THR A 61 -4.79 5.04 11.06
CA THR A 61 -3.79 3.96 10.98
C THR A 61 -4.39 2.64 11.48
N GLY A 62 -4.09 1.53 10.79
CA GLY A 62 -4.67 0.22 11.11
C GLY A 62 -6.10 0.01 10.58
N SER A 63 -6.72 1.00 9.93
CA SER A 63 -8.04 0.83 9.29
C SER A 63 -8.03 -0.13 8.08
N GLY A 64 -6.86 -0.40 7.51
CA GLY A 64 -6.69 -1.19 6.28
C GLY A 64 -6.56 -0.36 4.99
N LYS A 65 -6.50 0.97 5.08
CA LYS A 65 -6.35 1.92 3.96
C LYS A 65 -5.32 1.48 2.90
N SER A 66 -4.08 1.28 3.32
CA SER A 66 -2.94 1.01 2.43
C SER A 66 -2.96 -0.38 1.80
N THR A 67 -3.67 -1.33 2.40
CA THR A 67 -3.79 -2.70 1.87
C THR A 67 -5.03 -2.88 1.01
N GLN A 68 -6.18 -2.32 1.40
CA GLN A 68 -7.46 -2.61 0.75
C GLN A 68 -7.81 -1.65 -0.40
N LEU A 69 -7.54 -0.34 -0.29
CA LEU A 69 -7.90 0.62 -1.34
C LEU A 69 -7.30 0.26 -2.72
N PRO A 70 -6.02 -0.16 -2.84
CA PRO A 70 -5.47 -0.56 -4.12
C PRO A 70 -6.18 -1.79 -4.71
N GLN A 71 -6.59 -2.74 -3.87
CA GLN A 71 -7.29 -3.94 -4.31
C GLN A 71 -8.71 -3.61 -4.78
N TYR A 72 -9.42 -2.72 -4.09
CA TYR A 72 -10.75 -2.27 -4.52
C TYR A 72 -10.68 -1.53 -5.86
N ALA A 73 -9.69 -0.65 -6.00
CA ALA A 73 -9.46 0.07 -7.23
C ALA A 73 -9.17 -0.90 -8.40
N ALA A 74 -8.32 -1.91 -8.17
CA ALA A 74 -7.97 -2.90 -9.20
C ALA A 74 -9.21 -3.73 -9.61
N GLU A 75 -9.96 -4.23 -8.63
CA GLU A 75 -11.18 -5.02 -8.87
C GLU A 75 -12.27 -4.24 -9.61
N TYR A 76 -12.40 -2.93 -9.35
CA TYR A 76 -13.51 -2.14 -9.88
C TYR A 76 -13.17 -1.43 -11.20
N PHE A 77 -11.99 -0.84 -11.33
CA PHE A 77 -11.63 0.01 -12.47
C PHE A 77 -10.88 -0.73 -13.56
N GLY A 78 -10.26 -1.86 -13.23
CA GLY A 78 -9.27 -2.49 -14.10
C GLY A 78 -8.06 -1.59 -14.37
N GLY A 79 -7.26 -1.97 -15.37
CA GLY A 79 -5.98 -1.33 -15.68
C GLY A 79 -4.94 -1.42 -14.56
N LEU A 80 -3.94 -0.55 -14.62
CA LEU A 80 -2.87 -0.48 -13.61
C LEU A 80 -3.28 0.46 -12.48
N VAL A 81 -3.21 -0.04 -11.24
CA VAL A 81 -3.33 0.77 -10.02
C VAL A 81 -1.94 1.02 -9.46
N VAL A 82 -1.60 2.29 -9.26
CA VAL A 82 -0.36 2.69 -8.58
C VAL A 82 -0.69 3.25 -7.22
N CYS A 83 -0.02 2.74 -6.19
CA CYS A 83 -0.09 3.26 -4.82
C CYS A 83 1.29 3.79 -4.43
N THR A 84 1.42 5.10 -4.22
CA THR A 84 2.69 5.68 -3.78
C THR A 84 2.85 5.65 -2.28
N GLN A 85 4.09 5.53 -1.83
CA GLN A 85 4.49 5.54 -0.43
C GLN A 85 5.72 6.45 -0.27
N PRO A 86 5.80 7.27 0.78
CA PRO A 86 6.99 8.09 1.02
C PRO A 86 8.22 7.23 1.39
N ARG A 87 8.00 6.07 2.03
CA ARG A 87 9.06 5.18 2.53
C ARG A 87 9.23 3.93 1.68
N VAL A 88 10.49 3.61 1.35
CA VAL A 88 10.88 2.38 0.62
C VAL A 88 10.37 1.12 1.33
N VAL A 89 10.59 1.03 2.65
CA VAL A 89 10.19 -0.14 3.46
C VAL A 89 8.68 -0.35 3.44
N ALA A 90 7.89 0.74 3.46
CA ALA A 90 6.44 0.67 3.36
C ALA A 90 6.00 0.15 1.98
N ALA A 91 6.55 0.69 0.88
CA ALA A 91 6.23 0.23 -0.46
C ALA A 91 6.50 -1.28 -0.65
N VAL A 92 7.67 -1.75 -0.20
CA VAL A 92 8.07 -3.17 -0.35
C VAL A 92 7.22 -4.08 0.53
N SER A 93 7.01 -3.72 1.79
CA SER A 93 6.23 -4.54 2.73
C SER A 93 4.76 -4.62 2.34
N LEU A 94 4.16 -3.51 1.91
CA LEU A 94 2.78 -3.47 1.42
C LEU A 94 2.61 -4.30 0.15
N ALA A 95 3.53 -4.20 -0.81
CA ALA A 95 3.47 -5.04 -2.02
C ALA A 95 3.48 -6.53 -1.69
N ARG A 96 4.35 -6.98 -0.77
CA ARG A 96 4.39 -8.37 -0.32
C ARG A 96 3.10 -8.78 0.40
N ARG A 97 2.63 -7.94 1.32
CA ARG A 97 1.41 -8.19 2.08
C ARG A 97 0.20 -8.31 1.15
N VAL A 98 0.06 -7.38 0.21
CA VAL A 98 -1.07 -7.31 -0.73
C VAL A 98 -0.97 -8.41 -1.78
N ALA A 99 0.22 -8.81 -2.24
CA ALA A 99 0.37 -9.99 -3.10
C ALA A 99 -0.18 -11.26 -2.44
N ASN A 100 0.14 -11.46 -1.16
CA ASN A 100 -0.35 -12.59 -0.36
C ASN A 100 -1.86 -12.52 -0.13
N GLU A 101 -2.41 -11.34 0.17
CA GLU A 101 -3.85 -11.16 0.37
C GLU A 101 -4.65 -11.31 -0.94
N TYR A 102 -4.23 -10.62 -1.99
CA TYR A 102 -4.99 -10.45 -3.22
C TYR A 102 -5.10 -11.75 -4.03
N ASP A 103 -3.97 -12.39 -4.35
CA ASP A 103 -3.95 -13.61 -5.16
C ASP A 103 -3.24 -14.79 -4.51
N GLY A 104 -2.64 -14.61 -3.32
CA GLY A 104 -1.92 -15.68 -2.62
C GLY A 104 -0.63 -16.09 -3.31
N ILE A 105 -0.07 -15.21 -4.15
CA ILE A 105 1.13 -15.48 -4.94
C ILE A 105 2.26 -14.53 -4.54
N SER A 106 3.47 -14.88 -4.94
CA SER A 106 4.64 -14.04 -4.74
C SER A 106 4.50 -12.69 -5.44
N VAL A 107 5.05 -11.65 -4.79
CA VAL A 107 5.24 -10.33 -5.38
C VAL A 107 6.02 -10.45 -6.70
N GLY A 108 5.64 -9.63 -7.69
CA GLY A 108 6.20 -9.61 -9.04
C GLY A 108 5.30 -10.22 -10.12
N LYS A 109 4.16 -10.80 -9.72
CA LYS A 109 3.12 -11.30 -10.64
C LYS A 109 1.98 -10.27 -10.78
N SER A 110 0.91 -10.39 -9.99
CA SER A 110 -0.22 -9.44 -10.00
C SER A 110 0.01 -8.18 -9.17
N VAL A 111 0.89 -8.27 -8.17
CA VAL A 111 1.27 -7.14 -7.31
C VAL A 111 2.77 -6.97 -7.38
N GLY A 112 3.26 -5.76 -7.62
CA GLY A 112 4.68 -5.43 -7.74
C GLY A 112 5.08 -4.22 -6.90
N TYR A 113 6.36 -3.89 -6.95
CA TYR A 113 6.84 -2.61 -6.42
C TYR A 113 7.97 -1.99 -7.22
N ARG A 114 8.12 -0.66 -7.09
CA ARG A 114 9.23 0.11 -7.68
C ARG A 114 9.80 1.13 -6.69
N VAL A 115 11.08 1.00 -6.37
CA VAL A 115 11.78 1.85 -5.40
C VAL A 115 13.13 2.27 -5.97
N GLY A 116 13.32 3.57 -6.19
CA GLY A 116 14.50 4.08 -6.90
C GLY A 116 14.68 3.40 -8.28
N ARG A 117 15.83 2.77 -8.50
CA ARG A 117 16.11 1.99 -9.73
C ARG A 117 15.66 0.53 -9.66
N THR A 118 15.27 0.05 -8.49
CA THR A 118 14.85 -1.34 -8.28
C THR A 118 13.37 -1.46 -8.62
N SER A 119 13.04 -2.39 -9.52
CA SER A 119 11.67 -2.71 -9.89
C SER A 119 11.47 -4.23 -9.80
N ILE A 120 10.42 -4.66 -9.11
CA ILE A 120 9.96 -6.05 -9.08
C ILE A 120 8.52 -6.10 -9.58
N GLY A 121 8.30 -6.94 -10.60
CA GLY A 121 7.05 -6.98 -11.36
C GLY A 121 7.11 -6.00 -12.52
N LYS A 122 7.02 -6.51 -13.75
CA LYS A 122 6.79 -5.71 -14.96
C LYS A 122 5.44 -6.14 -15.50
N ASN A 123 4.35 -5.44 -15.14
CA ASN A 123 3.01 -5.56 -15.77
C ASN A 123 2.72 -6.97 -16.31
N GLN A 124 2.83 -7.97 -15.43
CA GLN A 124 2.90 -9.38 -15.78
C GLN A 124 1.75 -10.17 -15.15
N SER A 125 0.70 -9.48 -14.68
CA SER A 125 -0.52 -10.19 -14.35
C SER A 125 -1.05 -10.87 -15.61
N GLN A 126 -1.31 -12.18 -15.49
CA GLN A 126 -1.93 -12.97 -16.56
C GLN A 126 -3.40 -12.57 -16.80
N VAL A 127 -3.94 -11.66 -15.98
CA VAL A 127 -5.30 -11.12 -16.10
C VAL A 127 -5.23 -9.62 -16.36
N PRO A 128 -5.66 -9.15 -17.56
CA PRO A 128 -5.75 -7.73 -17.87
C PRO A 128 -6.57 -6.98 -16.82
N GLY A 129 -5.97 -5.96 -16.19
CA GLY A 129 -6.64 -5.07 -15.27
C GLY A 129 -6.64 -5.48 -13.79
N THR A 130 -5.63 -6.22 -13.34
CA THR A 130 -5.48 -6.59 -11.92
C THR A 130 -4.13 -6.17 -11.34
N ASP A 131 -3.31 -5.44 -12.10
CA ASP A 131 -1.97 -5.07 -11.69
C ASP A 131 -2.00 -3.95 -10.64
N ILE A 132 -1.36 -4.22 -9.50
CA ILE A 132 -1.14 -3.25 -8.43
C ILE A 132 0.36 -3.03 -8.30
N ILE A 133 0.82 -1.79 -8.40
CA ILE A 133 2.22 -1.45 -8.14
C ILE A 133 2.32 -0.48 -6.97
N PHE A 134 3.06 -0.88 -5.93
CA PHE A 134 3.47 0.02 -4.88
C PHE A 134 4.79 0.69 -5.24
N MET A 135 4.90 2.01 -5.16
CA MET A 135 6.17 2.66 -5.49
C MET A 135 6.49 3.83 -4.59
N THR A 136 7.75 4.24 -4.56
CA THR A 136 8.07 5.50 -3.89
C THR A 136 7.57 6.69 -4.70
N ASP A 137 7.27 7.80 -4.03
CA ASP A 137 6.92 9.06 -4.69
C ASP A 137 7.99 9.46 -5.73
N SER A 138 9.27 9.30 -5.38
CA SER A 138 10.41 9.54 -6.27
C SER A 138 10.42 8.65 -7.52
N ALA A 139 9.95 7.40 -7.41
CA ALA A 139 9.88 6.49 -8.54
C ALA A 139 8.76 6.90 -9.51
N LEU A 140 7.62 7.37 -8.99
CA LEU A 140 6.55 7.91 -9.83
C LEU A 140 6.98 9.21 -10.54
N ILE A 141 7.70 10.09 -9.83
CA ILE A 141 8.27 11.30 -10.45
C ILE A 141 9.20 10.93 -11.60
N HIS A 142 10.06 9.92 -11.43
CA HIS A 142 10.91 9.42 -12.51
C HIS A 142 10.09 8.85 -13.67
N GLU A 143 9.06 8.04 -13.40
CA GLU A 143 8.16 7.51 -14.44
C GLU A 143 7.52 8.64 -15.26
N SER A 144 7.14 9.75 -14.61
CA SER A 144 6.53 10.91 -15.29
C SER A 144 7.47 11.65 -16.25
N GLN A 145 8.78 11.42 -16.13
CA GLN A 145 9.77 11.96 -17.08
C GLN A 145 9.84 11.11 -18.35
N GLU A 146 9.57 9.81 -18.25
CA GLU A 146 9.51 8.88 -19.38
C GLU A 146 8.15 8.98 -20.10
N ASP A 147 7.05 8.95 -19.34
CA ASP A 147 5.70 9.19 -19.84
C ASP A 147 5.02 10.32 -19.06
N ARG A 148 4.97 11.50 -19.68
CA ARG A 148 4.36 12.70 -19.08
C ARG A 148 2.86 12.57 -18.80
N GLN A 149 2.17 11.64 -19.45
CA GLN A 149 0.74 11.41 -19.21
C GLN A 149 0.49 10.25 -18.25
N LEU A 150 1.54 9.48 -17.89
CA LEU A 150 1.42 8.24 -17.13
C LEU A 150 0.28 7.36 -17.67
N SER A 151 0.25 7.22 -19.00
CA SER A 151 -0.89 6.75 -19.80
C SER A 151 -1.37 5.35 -19.42
N ASN A 152 -0.47 4.51 -18.92
CA ASN A 152 -0.74 3.17 -18.43
C ASN A 152 -1.46 3.16 -17.07
N ILE A 153 -1.30 4.18 -16.23
CA ILE A 153 -1.92 4.24 -14.90
C ILE A 153 -3.40 4.58 -15.04
N LYS A 154 -4.27 3.73 -14.49
CA LYS A 154 -5.72 3.95 -14.41
C LYS A 154 -6.10 4.70 -13.13
N VAL A 155 -5.57 4.23 -11.99
CA VAL A 155 -5.84 4.81 -10.67
C VAL A 155 -4.52 5.09 -9.97
N LEU A 156 -4.33 6.33 -9.53
CA LEU A 156 -3.21 6.75 -8.69
C LEU A 156 -3.69 6.97 -7.26
N ILE A 157 -3.15 6.22 -6.32
CA ILE A 157 -3.38 6.37 -4.88
C ILE A 157 -2.12 7.01 -4.30
N ILE A 158 -2.25 8.21 -3.74
CA ILE A 158 -1.19 8.92 -3.02
C ILE A 158 -1.41 8.65 -1.54
N ASP A 159 -0.67 7.69 -1.00
CA ASP A 159 -0.83 7.26 0.38
C ASP A 159 0.09 8.02 1.35
N GLU A 160 -0.26 8.00 2.64
CA GLU A 160 0.48 8.69 3.70
C GLU A 160 0.73 10.18 3.39
N ALA A 161 -0.24 10.85 2.74
CA ALA A 161 -0.10 12.26 2.33
C ALA A 161 0.09 13.25 3.49
N HIS A 162 0.00 12.79 4.75
CA HIS A 162 0.34 13.55 5.94
C HIS A 162 1.84 13.64 6.23
N GLU A 163 2.68 12.77 5.64
CA GLU A 163 4.14 12.85 5.83
C GLU A 163 4.76 14.10 5.16
N ARG A 164 3.99 14.82 4.32
CA ARG A 164 4.31 16.14 3.75
C ARG A 164 5.75 16.25 3.22
N SER A 165 6.20 15.20 2.54
CA SER A 165 7.50 15.22 1.86
C SER A 165 7.41 16.06 0.57
N LEU A 166 8.53 16.66 0.16
CA LEU A 166 8.62 17.40 -1.11
C LEU A 166 8.18 16.52 -2.30
N ASN A 167 8.58 15.25 -2.31
CA ASN A 167 8.23 14.33 -3.38
C ASN A 167 6.72 14.06 -3.41
N THR A 168 6.09 13.89 -2.24
CA THR A 168 4.63 13.71 -2.13
C THR A 168 3.90 14.94 -2.67
N ASP A 169 4.35 16.15 -2.32
CA ASP A 169 3.76 17.40 -2.82
C ASP A 169 3.91 17.54 -4.35
N ILE A 170 5.07 17.14 -4.91
CA ILE A 170 5.27 17.09 -6.37
C ILE A 170 4.29 16.09 -7.01
N VAL A 171 4.13 14.89 -6.45
CA VAL A 171 3.18 13.88 -6.95
C VAL A 171 1.75 14.39 -6.91
N ILE A 172 1.35 15.10 -5.84
CA ILE A 172 0.04 15.75 -5.74
C ILE A 172 -0.13 16.79 -6.86
N GLY A 173 0.88 17.63 -7.09
CA GLY A 173 0.88 18.60 -8.18
C GLY A 173 0.76 17.96 -9.57
N LEU A 174 1.54 16.90 -9.83
CA LEU A 174 1.47 16.13 -11.07
C LEU A 174 0.07 15.52 -11.26
N SER A 175 -0.51 14.94 -10.21
CA SER A 175 -1.86 14.34 -10.28
C SER A 175 -2.94 15.37 -10.67
N LYS A 176 -2.82 16.63 -10.21
CA LYS A 176 -3.72 17.72 -10.59
C LYS A 176 -3.62 18.07 -12.08
N ILE A 177 -2.40 18.14 -12.60
CA ILE A 177 -2.15 18.37 -14.03
C ILE A 177 -2.74 17.21 -14.83
N LEU A 178 -2.46 15.96 -14.43
CA LEU A 178 -2.98 14.77 -15.12
C LEU A 178 -4.50 14.70 -15.10
N LEU A 179 -5.17 15.01 -13.99
CA LEU A 179 -6.64 15.07 -13.93
C LEU A 179 -7.24 16.04 -14.95
N SER A 180 -6.55 17.14 -15.25
CA SER A 180 -7.00 18.15 -16.23
C SER A 180 -6.80 17.70 -17.68
N VAL A 181 -5.73 16.95 -17.97
CA VAL A 181 -5.40 16.47 -19.32
C VAL A 181 -6.14 15.17 -19.64
N ARG A 182 -6.17 14.22 -18.70
CA ARG A 182 -6.77 12.88 -18.84
C ARG A 182 -8.18 12.81 -18.31
N LYS A 183 -9.12 13.39 -19.07
CA LYS A 183 -10.48 13.72 -18.60
C LYS A 183 -11.42 12.53 -18.32
N THR A 184 -11.14 11.35 -18.84
CA THR A 184 -12.10 10.22 -18.83
C THR A 184 -11.54 8.92 -18.25
N ASP A 185 -10.21 8.79 -18.20
CA ASP A 185 -9.56 7.50 -18.00
C ASP A 185 -8.60 7.46 -16.80
N PHE A 186 -8.45 8.57 -16.05
CA PHE A 186 -7.58 8.68 -14.89
C PHE A 186 -8.34 9.09 -13.62
N TYR A 187 -8.04 8.39 -12.52
CA TYR A 187 -8.64 8.57 -11.20
C TYR A 187 -7.56 8.74 -10.14
N VAL A 188 -7.80 9.59 -9.14
CA VAL A 188 -6.85 9.91 -8.07
C VAL A 188 -7.49 9.71 -6.71
N VAL A 189 -6.75 9.09 -5.80
CA VAL A 189 -7.11 8.96 -4.39
C VAL A 189 -6.01 9.61 -3.56
N ILE A 190 -6.38 10.51 -2.65
CA ILE A 190 -5.44 11.07 -1.66
C ILE A 190 -5.80 10.45 -0.32
N ALA A 191 -4.95 9.56 0.17
CA ALA A 191 -5.19 8.78 1.37
C ALA A 191 -4.33 9.28 2.52
N SER A 192 -4.94 9.52 3.68
CA SER A 192 -4.24 10.02 4.86
C SER A 192 -4.95 9.67 6.16
N ALA A 193 -4.17 9.50 7.24
CA ALA A 193 -4.70 9.21 8.57
C ALA A 193 -5.00 10.45 9.40
N THR A 194 -4.23 11.52 9.23
CA THR A 194 -4.17 12.63 10.21
C THR A 194 -4.28 14.02 9.60
N ILE A 195 -4.37 14.12 8.27
CA ILE A 195 -4.41 15.42 7.61
C ILE A 195 -5.81 16.02 7.66
N ASP A 196 -5.85 17.35 7.79
CA ASP A 196 -7.04 18.12 7.48
C ASP A 196 -7.33 18.04 5.98
N PRO A 197 -8.43 17.38 5.56
CA PRO A 197 -8.76 17.22 4.15
C PRO A 197 -9.05 18.56 3.46
N SER A 198 -9.40 19.62 4.21
CA SER A 198 -9.72 20.94 3.67
C SER A 198 -8.64 21.47 2.72
N LYS A 199 -7.36 21.33 3.11
CA LYS A 199 -6.21 21.82 2.33
C LYS A 199 -6.12 21.16 0.97
N PHE A 200 -6.42 19.87 0.88
CA PHE A 200 -6.43 19.17 -0.41
C PHE A 200 -7.64 19.58 -1.24
N LEU A 201 -8.82 19.65 -0.63
CA LEU A 201 -10.03 20.06 -1.33
C LEU A 201 -9.88 21.47 -1.92
N ASP A 202 -9.38 22.42 -1.14
CA ASP A 202 -9.08 23.78 -1.57
C ASP A 202 -8.08 23.79 -2.73
N TYR A 203 -6.98 23.05 -2.59
CA TYR A 203 -5.96 22.95 -3.64
C TYR A 203 -6.55 22.41 -4.95
N PHE A 204 -7.39 21.38 -4.90
CA PHE A 204 -8.03 20.80 -6.07
C PHE A 204 -9.32 21.51 -6.51
N LYS A 205 -9.73 22.59 -5.81
CA LYS A 205 -11.00 23.31 -6.02
C LYS A 205 -12.20 22.36 -5.97
N ARG A 206 -12.23 21.51 -4.95
CA ARG A 206 -13.27 20.51 -4.70
C ARG A 206 -14.12 20.89 -3.51
N SER A 207 -15.33 20.34 -3.49
CA SER A 207 -16.29 20.61 -2.43
C SER A 207 -15.98 19.80 -1.16
N PRO A 208 -16.30 20.29 0.05
CA PRO A 208 -16.02 19.60 1.32
C PRO A 208 -16.62 18.20 1.46
N ASP A 209 -17.72 17.92 0.77
CA ASP A 209 -18.38 16.62 0.71
C ASP A 209 -17.55 15.55 -0.02
N GLN A 210 -16.47 15.94 -0.71
CA GLN A 210 -15.57 15.04 -1.45
C GLN A 210 -14.52 14.31 -0.57
N VAL A 211 -14.83 14.17 0.72
CA VAL A 211 -14.06 13.38 1.69
C VAL A 211 -14.80 12.09 2.01
N LEU A 212 -14.12 10.96 1.89
CA LEU A 212 -14.57 9.67 2.42
C LEU A 212 -13.90 9.43 3.77
N ASP A 213 -14.71 9.47 4.82
CA ASP A 213 -14.28 9.19 6.18
C ASP A 213 -14.46 7.73 6.53
N VAL A 214 -13.38 7.11 7.00
CA VAL A 214 -13.43 5.75 7.53
C VAL A 214 -12.99 5.78 8.99
N PRO A 215 -13.90 5.42 9.92
CA PRO A 215 -13.59 5.45 11.33
C PRO A 215 -12.47 4.47 11.67
N GLY A 216 -11.62 4.86 12.61
CA GLY A 216 -10.64 3.97 13.22
C GLY A 216 -11.26 3.14 14.33
N ARG A 217 -10.54 2.09 14.74
CA ARG A 217 -10.75 1.48 16.05
C ARG A 217 -9.92 2.27 17.06
N VAL A 218 -10.57 2.77 18.10
CA VAL A 218 -9.88 3.40 19.23
C VAL A 218 -9.92 2.40 20.37
N TYR A 219 -8.78 2.24 21.04
CA TYR A 219 -8.65 1.45 22.26
C TYR A 219 -8.15 2.38 23.35
N ASP A 220 -8.60 2.17 24.58
CA ASP A 220 -8.11 2.94 25.72
C ASP A 220 -6.63 2.61 25.96
N ILE A 221 -5.82 3.66 26.13
CA ILE A 221 -4.38 3.55 26.36
C ILE A 221 -4.08 4.14 27.73
N SER A 222 -3.43 3.36 28.59
CA SER A 222 -2.83 3.85 29.84
C SER A 222 -1.44 4.43 29.55
N VAL A 223 -1.16 5.62 30.08
CA VAL A 223 0.15 6.28 29.91
C VAL A 223 0.87 6.30 31.25
N ASP A 224 2.00 5.60 31.32
CA ASP A 224 2.93 5.63 32.45
C ASP A 224 4.15 6.48 32.05
N SER A 225 4.58 7.41 32.93
CA SER A 225 5.77 8.23 32.72
C SER A 225 6.89 7.78 33.66
N LEU A 226 8.01 7.35 33.09
CA LEU A 226 9.21 6.97 33.81
C LEU A 226 10.33 7.93 33.41
N PRO A 227 10.72 8.89 34.28
CA PRO A 227 11.81 9.80 33.99
C PRO A 227 13.13 9.06 33.78
N LYS A 228 13.93 9.50 32.81
CA LYS A 228 15.25 8.95 32.52
C LYS A 228 16.24 9.30 33.64
N PRO A 229 16.92 8.32 34.26
CA PRO A 229 18.06 8.60 35.14
C PRO A 229 19.21 9.32 34.40
N ASP A 230 19.97 10.16 35.10
CA ASP A 230 21.04 10.97 34.50
C ASP A 230 22.23 10.13 34.00
N ASP A 231 22.45 8.97 34.62
CA ASP A 231 23.54 8.04 34.33
C ASP A 231 23.24 7.09 33.15
N LEU A 232 22.01 7.04 32.67
CA LEU A 232 21.60 6.19 31.55
C LEU A 232 21.53 6.94 30.23
N THR A 233 21.95 6.28 29.16
CA THR A 233 21.62 6.67 27.78
C THR A 233 20.13 6.42 27.49
N GLU A 234 19.61 6.99 26.39
CA GLU A 234 18.21 6.74 26.00
C GLU A 234 17.91 5.27 25.71
N GLY A 235 18.85 4.57 25.07
CA GLY A 235 18.70 3.13 24.78
C GLY A 235 18.66 2.29 26.06
N GLU A 236 19.57 2.56 27.01
CA GLU A 236 19.59 1.85 28.30
C GLU A 236 18.31 2.11 29.11
N HIS A 237 17.82 3.35 29.09
CA HIS A 237 16.56 3.68 29.73
C HIS A 237 15.36 2.98 29.08
N ALA A 238 15.30 2.96 27.75
CA ALA A 238 14.25 2.24 27.01
C ALA A 238 14.25 0.73 27.34
N VAL A 239 15.43 0.11 27.41
CA VAL A 239 15.59 -1.30 27.82
C VAL A 239 15.13 -1.51 29.26
N SER A 240 15.53 -0.63 30.19
CA SER A 240 15.11 -0.71 31.59
C SER A 240 13.59 -0.60 31.74
N ALA A 241 12.97 0.36 31.05
CA ALA A 241 11.52 0.53 31.04
C ALA A 241 10.81 -0.69 30.45
N LEU A 242 11.34 -1.26 29.37
CA LEU A 242 10.80 -2.48 28.76
C LEU A 242 10.84 -3.66 29.73
N LEU A 243 11.98 -3.90 30.39
CA LEU A 243 12.12 -5.00 31.36
C LEU A 243 11.18 -4.84 32.55
N GLN A 244 11.00 -3.62 33.07
CA GLN A 244 10.03 -3.34 34.15
C GLN A 244 8.58 -3.61 33.70
N SER A 245 8.27 -3.35 32.43
CA SER A 245 6.94 -3.57 31.87
C SER A 245 6.66 -5.04 31.52
N TYR A 246 7.71 -5.85 31.30
CA TYR A 246 7.61 -7.21 30.79
C TYR A 246 6.83 -8.15 31.72
N ASP A 247 7.03 -8.02 33.03
CA ASP A 247 6.31 -8.83 34.03
C ASP A 247 4.86 -8.35 34.22
N LYS A 248 4.57 -7.08 33.89
CA LYS A 248 3.28 -6.43 34.11
C LYS A 248 2.31 -6.62 32.94
N TYR A 249 2.82 -6.71 31.71
CA TYR A 249 2.01 -6.75 30.50
C TYR A 249 2.38 -7.94 29.61
N GLN A 250 1.38 -8.70 29.18
CA GLN A 250 1.54 -9.79 28.22
C GLN A 250 1.32 -9.27 26.80
N GLY A 251 2.21 -9.60 25.85
CA GLY A 251 2.03 -9.28 24.43
C GLY A 251 3.32 -8.85 23.71
N HIS A 252 3.15 -8.19 22.57
CA HIS A 252 4.25 -7.61 21.80
C HIS A 252 4.58 -6.19 22.28
N SER A 253 5.86 -5.83 22.26
CA SER A 253 6.34 -4.49 22.59
C SER A 253 6.86 -3.79 21.33
N LEU A 254 6.47 -2.52 21.16
CA LEU A 254 7.00 -1.64 20.11
C LEU A 254 7.82 -0.54 20.77
N VAL A 255 9.11 -0.52 20.53
CA VAL A 255 10.05 0.46 21.09
C VAL A 255 10.47 1.43 19.98
N PHE A 256 10.39 2.73 20.27
CA PHE A 256 10.87 3.78 19.38
C PHE A 256 12.24 4.24 19.84
N LEU A 257 13.23 4.19 18.95
CA LEU A 257 14.60 4.63 19.20
C LEU A 257 15.03 5.68 18.16
N PRO A 258 16.00 6.56 18.48
CA PRO A 258 16.35 7.70 17.63
C PRO A 258 16.94 7.31 16.25
N GLY A 259 17.55 6.14 16.12
CA GLY A 259 18.24 5.76 14.89
C GLY A 259 18.69 4.29 14.84
N GLN A 260 19.28 3.91 13.70
CA GLN A 260 19.73 2.54 13.44
C GLN A 260 20.91 2.11 14.32
N ARG A 261 21.71 3.06 14.83
CA ARG A 261 22.84 2.73 15.71
C ARG A 261 22.34 2.34 17.11
N GLU A 262 21.20 2.89 17.50
CA GLU A 262 20.56 2.68 18.79
C GLU A 262 19.67 1.43 18.81
N ILE A 263 19.12 1.03 17.65
CA ILE A 263 18.39 -0.25 17.42
C ILE A 263 19.36 -1.43 17.45
#